data_AF-A0A498CJA8-F1
#
_entry.id   AF-A0A498CJA8-F1
#
_cell.length_a   1.000
_cell.length_b   1.000
_cell.length_c   1.000
_cell.angle_alpha   90.00
_cell.angle_beta   90.00
_cell.angle_gamma   90.00
#
_symmetry.space_group_name_H-M   'P 1'
#
loop_
_entity.id
_entity.type
_entity.pdbx_description
1 polymer ?
#
loop_
_entity_poly.entity_id
_entity_poly.type
_entity_poly.pdbx_seq_one_letter_code
_entity_poly.pdbx_strand_id
1 'polypeptide(L)'
;GVQGPTGPQGPKGDPAAINGKTPDAGGTISLTADDIPETDGRKFVSPEEKSGWNGKASPARNVTATLTAAGWMGDAAPYTQALAVAEIVGAETPGTIGLAAATTAEQYDAAAAGKLLLTAQTAGQVTVSALGEKPGMDIPVLITIVG
;
A
#
# COMPACT_ATOMS: atom_id res chain seq x y z
N GLY A 1 -52.22 -63.38 -6.76
CA GLY A 1 -53.29 -62.39 -7.02
C GLY A 1 -52.65 -61.15 -7.60
N VAL A 2 -53.30 -60.48 -8.54
CA VAL A 2 -52.81 -59.22 -9.10
C VAL A 2 -52.82 -58.14 -8.01
N GLN A 3 -51.73 -57.37 -7.88
CA GLN A 3 -51.67 -56.25 -6.94
C GLN A 3 -52.72 -55.22 -7.34
N GLY A 4 -53.52 -54.77 -6.36
CA GLY A 4 -54.55 -53.75 -6.59
C GLY A 4 -53.94 -52.41 -7.06
N PRO A 5 -54.75 -51.53 -7.66
CA PRO A 5 -54.28 -50.24 -8.14
C PRO A 5 -53.63 -49.44 -7.01
N THR A 6 -52.55 -48.73 -7.32
CA THR A 6 -51.90 -47.82 -6.36
C THR A 6 -52.93 -46.83 -5.85
N GLY A 7 -53.08 -46.75 -4.52
CA GLY A 7 -54.00 -45.82 -3.87
C GLY A 7 -53.63 -44.35 -4.17
N PRO A 8 -54.56 -43.41 -3.93
CA PRO A 8 -54.28 -41.99 -4.11
C PRO A 8 -53.09 -41.58 -3.24
N GLN A 9 -52.13 -40.88 -3.84
CA GLN A 9 -51.02 -40.29 -3.10
C GLN A 9 -51.59 -39.30 -2.06
N GLY A 10 -51.15 -39.41 -0.81
CA GLY A 10 -51.53 -38.46 0.25
C GLY A 10 -51.12 -37.01 -0.11
N PRO A 11 -51.65 -36.01 0.62
CA PRO A 11 -51.29 -34.62 0.40
C PRO A 11 -49.77 -34.44 0.45
N LYS A 12 -49.23 -33.67 -0.49
CA LYS A 12 -47.80 -33.33 -0.54
C LYS A 12 -47.44 -32.64 0.79
N GLY A 13 -46.43 -33.17 1.49
CA GLY A 13 -45.94 -32.54 2.72
C GLY A 13 -45.38 -31.14 2.46
N ASP A 14 -45.35 -30.31 3.50
CA ASP A 14 -44.84 -28.94 3.38
C ASP A 14 -43.38 -28.97 2.90
N PRO A 15 -43.04 -28.19 1.87
CA PRO A 15 -41.67 -28.15 1.38
C PRO A 15 -40.73 -27.58 2.43
N ALA A 16 -39.55 -28.18 2.58
CA ALA A 16 -38.49 -27.62 3.42
C ALA A 16 -38.07 -26.23 2.90
N ALA A 17 -38.01 -25.24 3.79
CA ALA A 17 -37.49 -23.92 3.48
C ALA A 17 -36.06 -23.77 4.02
N ILE A 18 -35.15 -23.27 3.17
CA ILE A 18 -33.78 -22.95 3.56
C ILE A 18 -33.58 -21.45 3.34
N ASN A 19 -33.19 -20.72 4.39
CA ASN A 19 -33.04 -19.26 4.38
C ASN A 19 -34.26 -18.53 3.76
N GLY A 20 -35.48 -19.03 4.05
CA GLY A 20 -36.71 -18.43 3.55
C GLY A 20 -37.07 -18.74 2.09
N LYS A 21 -36.25 -19.52 1.36
CA LYS A 21 -36.60 -20.00 0.02
C LYS A 21 -37.20 -21.40 0.05
N THR A 22 -38.25 -21.60 -0.73
CA THR A 22 -38.90 -22.90 -0.97
C THR A 22 -38.42 -23.53 -2.29
N PRO A 23 -38.57 -24.85 -2.46
CA PRO A 23 -38.23 -25.55 -3.70
C PRO A 23 -39.13 -25.12 -4.86
N ASP A 24 -38.57 -25.07 -6.06
CA ASP A 24 -39.31 -24.86 -7.30
C ASP A 24 -40.18 -26.07 -7.68
N ALA A 25 -40.88 -25.99 -8.82
CA ALA A 25 -41.74 -27.06 -9.32
C ALA A 25 -40.98 -28.39 -9.57
N GLY A 26 -39.67 -28.33 -9.81
CA GLY A 26 -38.77 -29.48 -9.96
C GLY A 26 -38.15 -29.97 -8.65
N GLY A 27 -38.41 -29.29 -7.52
CA GLY A 27 -37.85 -29.61 -6.21
C GLY A 27 -36.47 -29.00 -5.94
N THR A 28 -35.98 -28.09 -6.78
CA THR A 28 -34.68 -27.44 -6.60
C THR A 28 -34.81 -26.18 -5.75
N ILE A 29 -33.86 -25.97 -4.83
CA ILE A 29 -33.71 -24.70 -4.10
C ILE A 29 -32.46 -24.01 -4.66
N SER A 30 -32.65 -22.82 -5.25
CA SER A 30 -31.54 -22.00 -5.76
C SER A 30 -31.10 -20.99 -4.70
N LEU A 31 -29.83 -21.02 -4.32
CA LEU A 31 -29.23 -20.10 -3.37
C LEU A 31 -28.10 -19.31 -4.02
N THR A 32 -27.97 -18.05 -3.62
CA THR A 32 -26.95 -17.10 -4.05
C THR A 32 -26.25 -16.50 -2.82
N ALA A 33 -25.22 -15.67 -3.04
CA ALA A 33 -24.55 -14.96 -1.95
C ALA A 33 -25.52 -14.05 -1.18
N ASP A 34 -26.52 -13.48 -1.86
CA ASP A 34 -27.53 -12.58 -1.26
C ASP A 34 -28.44 -13.29 -0.24
N ASP A 35 -28.50 -14.62 -0.29
CA ASP A 35 -29.32 -15.44 0.62
C ASP A 35 -28.61 -15.76 1.94
N ILE A 36 -27.37 -15.28 2.10
CA ILE A 36 -26.59 -15.41 3.32
C ILE A 36 -26.59 -14.04 4.02
N PRO A 37 -27.18 -13.90 5.21
CA PRO A 37 -27.16 -12.64 5.93
C PRO A 37 -25.74 -12.31 6.39
N GLU A 38 -25.38 -11.03 6.35
CA GLU A 38 -24.19 -10.56 7.03
C GLU A 38 -24.33 -10.70 8.55
N THR A 39 -23.18 -10.86 9.20
CA THR A 39 -23.04 -10.84 10.66
C THR A 39 -21.79 -10.04 11.03
N ASP A 40 -21.58 -9.76 12.31
CA ASP A 40 -20.36 -9.05 12.75
C ASP A 40 -19.07 -9.84 12.43
N GLY A 41 -19.15 -11.17 12.32
CA GLY A 41 -18.03 -12.03 11.92
C GLY A 41 -17.99 -12.39 10.43
N ARG A 42 -18.97 -11.94 9.63
CA ARG A 42 -19.08 -12.29 8.20
C ARG A 42 -19.69 -11.13 7.42
N LYS A 43 -18.81 -10.41 6.71
CA LYS A 43 -19.13 -9.25 5.89
C LYS A 43 -18.79 -9.54 4.44
N PHE A 44 -19.63 -9.07 3.51
CA PHE A 44 -19.30 -9.10 2.10
C PHE A 44 -18.47 -7.86 1.74
N VAL A 45 -17.76 -7.96 0.62
CA VAL A 45 -16.97 -6.86 0.07
C VAL A 45 -17.50 -6.59 -1.31
N SER A 46 -17.98 -5.38 -1.55
CA SER A 46 -18.41 -4.93 -2.87
C SER A 46 -17.21 -4.79 -3.83
N PRO A 47 -17.44 -4.87 -5.15
CA PRO A 47 -16.43 -4.53 -6.15
C PRO A 47 -15.81 -3.14 -5.92
N GLU A 48 -16.62 -2.16 -5.50
CA GLU A 48 -16.21 -0.79 -5.23
C GLU A 48 -15.27 -0.71 -4.02
N GLU A 49 -15.60 -1.39 -2.91
CA GLU A 49 -14.73 -1.48 -1.74
C GLU A 49 -13.40 -2.15 -2.08
N LYS A 50 -13.45 -3.25 -2.85
CA LYS A 50 -12.24 -3.95 -3.30
C LYS A 50 -11.38 -3.06 -4.20
N SER A 51 -11.99 -2.32 -5.12
CA SER A 51 -11.30 -1.34 -5.96
C SER A 51 -10.69 -0.22 -5.12
N GLY A 52 -11.42 0.28 -4.12
CA GLY A 52 -10.94 1.29 -3.20
C GLY A 52 -9.73 0.81 -2.38
N TRP A 53 -9.72 -0.45 -1.94
CA TRP A 53 -8.57 -1.03 -1.25
C TRP A 53 -7.36 -1.22 -2.16
N ASN A 54 -7.58 -1.67 -3.39
CA ASN A 54 -6.52 -1.85 -4.39
C ASN A 54 -5.92 -0.52 -4.85
N GLY A 55 -6.69 0.57 -4.77
CA GLY A 55 -6.23 1.93 -5.08
C GLY A 55 -5.59 2.68 -3.91
N LYS A 56 -5.43 2.05 -2.73
CA LYS A 56 -4.75 2.70 -1.61
C LYS A 56 -3.27 2.89 -1.92
N ALA A 57 -2.75 4.04 -1.49
CA ALA A 57 -1.32 4.36 -1.47
C ALA A 57 -0.50 3.23 -0.86
N SER A 58 0.66 2.97 -1.45
CA SER A 58 1.61 2.01 -0.88
C SER A 58 2.10 2.53 0.48
N PRO A 59 2.38 1.64 1.46
CA PRO A 59 2.96 2.07 2.72
C PRO A 59 4.23 2.90 2.50
N ALA A 60 4.41 3.93 3.33
CA ALA A 60 5.65 4.68 3.35
C ALA A 60 6.81 3.75 3.73
N ARG A 61 7.95 3.95 3.09
CA ARG A 61 9.18 3.17 3.30
C ARG A 61 10.35 4.10 3.56
N ASN A 62 11.28 3.64 4.36
CA ASN A 62 12.46 4.41 4.76
C ASN A 62 13.71 3.73 4.22
N VAL A 63 14.51 4.49 3.47
CA VAL A 63 15.80 4.03 2.94
C VAL A 63 16.92 4.84 3.58
N THR A 64 17.93 4.16 4.11
CA THR A 64 19.14 4.82 4.61
C THR A 64 20.17 4.95 3.50
N ALA A 65 20.82 6.10 3.43
CA ALA A 65 21.92 6.37 2.49
C ALA A 65 22.95 7.29 3.15
N THR A 66 24.07 7.52 2.47
CA THR A 66 25.12 8.42 2.94
C THR A 66 25.43 9.46 1.88
N LEU A 67 25.24 10.74 2.20
CA LEU A 67 25.77 11.84 1.43
C LEU A 67 27.26 11.94 1.73
N THR A 68 28.10 11.58 0.76
CA THR A 68 29.55 11.59 0.95
C THR A 68 30.11 13.00 0.82
N ALA A 69 31.17 13.32 1.57
CA ALA A 69 31.85 14.61 1.46
C ALA A 69 32.38 14.86 0.03
N ALA A 70 32.91 13.81 -0.61
CA ALA A 70 33.48 13.87 -1.95
C ALA A 70 32.43 13.90 -3.07
N GLY A 71 31.17 13.52 -2.79
CA GLY A 71 30.11 13.42 -3.79
C GLY A 71 29.43 14.76 -4.13
N TRP A 72 29.79 15.86 -3.47
CA TRP A 72 29.21 17.17 -3.72
C TRP A 72 29.81 17.85 -4.96
N MET A 73 28.95 18.17 -5.92
CA MET A 73 29.27 18.95 -7.12
C MET A 73 28.96 20.43 -6.92
N GLY A 74 29.66 21.28 -7.67
CA GLY A 74 29.51 22.74 -7.66
C GLY A 74 30.62 23.47 -6.89
N ASP A 75 30.98 24.64 -7.39
CA ASP A 75 32.03 25.50 -6.80
C ASP A 75 31.45 26.52 -5.81
N ALA A 76 30.13 26.76 -5.88
CA ALA A 76 29.38 27.59 -4.95
C ALA A 76 27.99 26.99 -4.71
N ALA A 77 27.31 27.42 -3.65
CA ALA A 77 25.96 26.99 -3.35
C ALA A 77 24.99 27.40 -4.50
N PRO A 78 24.00 26.55 -4.85
CA PRO A 78 23.71 25.25 -4.25
C PRO A 78 24.68 24.16 -4.71
N TYR A 79 25.25 23.41 -3.76
CA TYR A 79 25.99 22.19 -4.08
C TYR A 79 25.01 21.05 -4.29
N THR A 80 25.32 20.11 -5.17
CA THR A 80 24.41 19.00 -5.50
C THR A 80 25.07 17.64 -5.36
N GLN A 81 24.33 16.64 -4.91
CA GLN A 81 24.78 15.26 -4.86
C GLN A 81 23.62 14.33 -5.25
N ALA A 82 23.90 13.40 -6.15
CA ALA A 82 22.97 12.37 -6.56
C ALA A 82 23.15 11.11 -5.71
N LEU A 83 22.05 10.55 -5.19
CA LEU A 83 22.03 9.31 -4.43
C LEU A 83 21.19 8.25 -5.15
N ALA A 84 21.76 7.07 -5.35
CA ALA A 84 21.02 5.93 -5.89
C ALA A 84 20.06 5.37 -4.84
N VAL A 85 18.78 5.30 -5.19
CA VAL A 85 17.70 4.79 -4.35
C VAL A 85 16.79 3.94 -5.23
N ALA A 86 17.15 2.66 -5.41
CA ALA A 86 16.48 1.74 -6.35
C ALA A 86 14.97 1.60 -6.11
N GLU A 87 14.54 1.86 -4.88
CA GLU A 87 13.13 1.78 -4.49
C GLU A 87 12.27 2.93 -5.03
N ILE A 88 12.86 3.99 -5.59
CA ILE A 88 12.10 5.05 -6.26
C ILE A 88 11.68 4.57 -7.64
N VAL A 89 10.37 4.43 -7.84
CA VAL A 89 9.78 3.91 -9.09
C VAL A 89 9.36 5.01 -10.07
N GLY A 90 9.29 6.28 -9.65
CA GLY A 90 8.87 7.40 -10.48
C GLY A 90 8.92 8.76 -9.80
N ALA A 91 8.57 9.82 -10.53
CA ALA A 91 8.64 11.21 -10.06
C ALA A 91 7.46 11.64 -9.16
N GLU A 92 6.35 10.88 -9.18
CA GLU A 92 5.05 11.30 -8.62
C GLU A 92 4.97 11.33 -7.09
N THR A 93 5.88 10.67 -6.39
CA THR A 93 5.87 10.61 -4.93
C THR A 93 7.10 11.29 -4.34
N PRO A 94 7.01 12.61 -4.04
CA PRO A 94 8.14 13.36 -3.51
C PRO A 94 8.56 12.74 -2.18
N GLY A 95 9.78 12.20 -2.15
CA GLY A 95 10.38 11.75 -0.91
C GLY A 95 10.76 12.93 -0.02
N THR A 96 10.84 12.71 1.29
CA THR A 96 11.51 13.65 2.19
C THR A 96 12.87 13.11 2.57
N ILE A 97 13.79 14.01 2.86
CA ILE A 97 15.11 13.68 3.40
C ILE A 97 15.22 14.18 4.82
N GLY A 98 15.72 13.32 5.70
CA GLY A 98 16.10 13.64 7.07
C GLY A 98 17.45 13.00 7.40
N LEU A 99 17.90 13.16 8.64
CA LEU A 99 19.10 12.50 9.14
C LEU A 99 18.77 11.08 9.59
N ALA A 100 19.72 10.16 9.40
CA ALA A 100 19.56 8.79 9.86
C ALA A 100 19.66 8.69 11.39
N ALA A 101 19.22 7.57 11.95
CA ALA A 101 19.44 7.26 13.35
C ALA A 101 20.94 7.19 13.68
N ALA A 102 21.30 7.54 14.92
CA ALA A 102 22.69 7.59 15.41
C ALA A 102 23.63 8.56 14.66
N THR A 103 23.08 9.57 13.97
CA THR A 103 23.87 10.70 13.46
C THR A 103 24.58 11.40 14.63
N THR A 104 25.87 11.64 14.48
CA THR A 104 26.69 12.36 15.49
C THR A 104 26.35 13.84 15.54
N ALA A 105 26.78 14.54 16.59
CA ALA A 105 26.56 15.98 16.71
C ALA A 105 27.25 16.76 15.58
N GLU A 106 28.47 16.36 15.21
CA GLU A 106 29.24 16.98 14.14
C GLU A 106 28.56 16.79 12.78
N GLN A 107 28.00 15.61 12.52
CA GLN A 107 27.24 15.34 11.30
C GLN A 107 25.92 16.13 11.26
N TYR A 108 25.25 16.30 12.41
CA TYR A 108 24.06 17.13 12.53
C TYR A 108 24.37 18.59 12.21
N ASP A 109 25.44 19.15 12.80
CA ASP A 109 25.86 20.53 12.57
C ASP A 109 26.24 20.76 11.10
N ALA A 110 26.98 19.82 10.50
CA ALA A 110 27.31 19.88 9.07
C ALA A 110 26.06 19.85 8.17
N ALA A 111 25.06 19.04 8.51
CA ALA A 111 23.80 18.99 7.78
C ALA A 111 22.98 20.27 7.93
N ALA A 112 22.93 20.84 9.15
CA ALA A 112 22.23 22.08 9.44
C ALA A 112 22.88 23.27 8.71
N ALA A 113 24.21 23.38 8.75
CA ALA A 113 24.96 24.38 8.00
C ALA A 113 24.78 24.24 6.48
N GLY A 114 24.70 22.99 6.00
CA GLY A 114 24.47 22.68 4.60
C GLY A 114 23.06 23.02 4.09
N LYS A 115 22.06 23.15 4.97
CA LYS A 115 20.65 23.39 4.60
C LYS A 115 20.18 22.40 3.54
N LEU A 116 20.29 21.11 3.87
CA LEU A 116 20.04 20.02 2.93
C LEU A 116 18.57 19.97 2.51
N LEU A 117 18.35 19.86 1.20
CA LEU A 117 17.04 19.78 0.58
C LEU A 117 17.03 18.74 -0.53
N LEU A 118 16.04 17.85 -0.55
CA LEU A 118 15.78 17.01 -1.73
C LEU A 118 15.13 17.89 -2.81
N THR A 119 15.84 18.11 -3.91
CA THR A 119 15.45 19.07 -4.96
C THR A 119 14.97 18.44 -6.25
N ALA A 120 15.34 17.17 -6.49
CA ALA A 120 14.83 16.41 -7.61
C ALA A 120 14.81 14.91 -7.31
N GLN A 121 14.01 14.17 -8.06
CA GLN A 121 14.00 12.72 -8.05
C GLN A 121 13.66 12.17 -9.44
N THR A 122 14.14 10.97 -9.72
CA THR A 122 13.78 10.17 -10.88
C THR A 122 13.79 8.70 -10.47
N ALA A 123 13.37 7.80 -11.36
CA ALA A 123 13.43 6.37 -11.09
C ALA A 123 14.86 5.96 -10.68
N GLY A 124 14.98 5.33 -9.51
CA GLY A 124 16.24 4.85 -8.96
C GLY A 124 17.17 5.90 -8.36
N GLN A 125 16.79 7.20 -8.29
CA GLN A 125 17.70 8.25 -7.82
C GLN A 125 17.00 9.46 -7.21
N VAL A 126 17.63 10.06 -6.20
CA VAL A 126 17.32 11.41 -5.71
C VAL A 126 18.49 12.36 -5.92
N THR A 127 18.19 13.65 -6.03
CA THR A 127 19.17 14.73 -5.98
C THR A 127 18.94 15.54 -4.71
N VAL A 128 20.00 15.69 -3.93
CA VAL A 128 20.03 16.52 -2.72
C VAL A 128 20.87 17.76 -3.00
N SER A 129 20.38 18.91 -2.60
CA SER A 129 21.09 20.17 -2.64
C SER A 129 21.48 20.64 -1.25
N ALA A 130 22.72 21.09 -1.09
CA ALA A 130 23.15 21.89 0.06
C ALA A 130 23.07 23.36 -0.33
N LEU A 131 22.11 24.09 0.23
CA LEU A 131 21.86 25.51 -0.05
C LEU A 131 22.74 26.45 0.80
N GLY A 132 23.39 25.92 1.82
CA GLY A 132 24.34 26.63 2.67
C GLY A 132 25.78 26.23 2.38
N GLU A 133 26.48 25.75 3.40
CA GLU A 133 27.86 25.31 3.27
C GLU A 133 27.96 23.93 2.59
N LYS A 134 29.08 23.66 1.90
CA LYS A 134 29.35 22.32 1.37
C LYS A 134 29.70 21.40 2.54
N PRO A 135 28.98 20.28 2.77
CA PRO A 135 29.36 19.35 3.81
C PRO A 135 30.77 18.77 3.59
N GLY A 136 31.65 18.96 4.57
CA GLY A 136 33.02 18.45 4.55
C GLY A 136 33.16 17.02 5.09
N MET A 137 32.07 16.37 5.50
CA MET A 137 32.06 15.01 6.04
C MET A 137 30.86 14.22 5.53
N ASP A 138 30.93 12.90 5.71
CA ASP A 138 29.86 11.99 5.33
C ASP A 138 28.66 12.14 6.28
N ILE A 139 27.48 12.41 5.69
CA ILE A 139 26.23 12.62 6.42
C ILE A 139 25.31 11.42 6.15
N PRO A 140 24.99 10.60 7.17
CA PRO A 140 24.01 9.53 7.03
C PRO A 140 22.60 10.14 7.01
N VAL A 141 21.81 9.78 6.01
CA VAL A 141 20.48 10.32 5.75
C VAL A 141 19.44 9.22 5.70
N LEU A 142 18.21 9.61 6.04
CA LEU A 142 17.00 8.81 5.90
C LEU A 142 16.14 9.42 4.81
N ILE A 143 15.76 8.63 3.83
CA ILE A 143 14.89 9.03 2.73
C ILE A 143 13.54 8.35 2.96
N THR A 144 12.51 9.15 3.23
CA THR A 144 11.14 8.64 3.35
C THR A 144 10.49 8.68 1.98
N ILE A 145 10.12 7.51 1.46
CA ILE A 145 9.43 7.38 0.18
C ILE A 145 7.97 7.04 0.47
N VAL A 146 7.07 7.95 0.10
CA VAL A 146 5.62 7.69 0.07
C VAL A 146 5.28 7.00 -1.25
N GLY A 147 4.22 6.20 -1.30
CA GLY A 147 3.83 5.47 -2.51
C GLY A 147 2.32 5.43 -2.69
#